data_AF-A0A544XJQ6-F1
#
_entry.id   AF-A0A544XJQ6-F1
#
_cell.length_a   1.000
_cell.length_b   1.000
_cell.length_c   1.000
_cell.angle_alpha   90.00
_cell.angle_beta   90.00
_cell.angle_gamma   90.00
#
_symmetry.space_group_name_H-M   'P 1'
#
loop_
_entity.id
_entity.type
_entity.pdbx_description
1 polymer ?
#
loop_
_entity_poly.entity_id
_entity_poly.type
_entity_poly.pdbx_seq_one_letter_code
_entity_poly.pdbx_strand_id
1 'polypeptide(L)'
;MTISKRFRNLWISLLAAEAMTEEARVAACRAFLAQLNTLHEQAGSPTMSKLEKLSGGTDNNGHQPRLLTRSTTHDILRGKRKKVPSWPWVASFVTACHAAAEQTGLPTETMGTLTDWHARWRAARGDQPAVALDSEASEEPLAEPSRDPMPPVPSSPTPASDDDPLLPAEDAGQPDEHAQRMLQVYGRTGVRLMKDCPFDVKVGVSLAVIALLRGHAHEGVQRLREAAQAGHRDALELLSHPRRQQMAADYAYRCGLGYQRADRTEVAMFFYRMAADPGGHPEAAYQLALIHRDKGEGWSAAYWFRIAAAKGHHLATAAFDGISEELSHAHPGESWMLPTDMVDSSQPPPPSLTGDPPAPLI
;
A
#
# COMPACT_ATOMS: atom_id res chain seq x y z
N MET A 1 41.37 9.01 19.91
CA MET A 1 40.52 9.07 18.71
C MET A 1 39.51 10.20 18.89
N THR A 2 39.76 11.35 18.29
CA THR A 2 38.98 12.59 18.50
C THR A 2 37.95 12.72 17.39
N ILE A 3 36.68 12.42 17.66
CA ILE A 3 35.57 12.70 16.73
C ILE A 3 35.56 14.21 16.48
N SER A 4 35.82 14.60 15.24
CA SER A 4 36.01 16.00 14.84
C SER A 4 34.79 16.86 15.22
N LYS A 5 35.03 18.02 15.84
CA LYS A 5 33.98 19.01 16.22
C LYS A 5 33.00 19.32 15.07
N ARG A 6 33.45 19.19 13.81
CA ARG A 6 32.62 19.37 12.62
C ARG A 6 31.53 18.30 12.49
N PHE A 7 31.81 17.05 12.86
CA PHE A 7 30.86 15.95 12.79
C PHE A 7 29.75 16.08 13.84
N ARG A 8 30.12 16.53 15.05
CA ARG A 8 29.17 16.80 16.14
C ARG A 8 28.22 17.95 15.79
N ASN A 9 28.73 19.00 15.16
CA ASN A 9 27.90 20.14 14.75
C ASN A 9 26.94 19.78 13.61
N LEU A 10 27.39 18.99 12.62
CA LEU A 10 26.52 18.49 11.55
C LEU A 10 25.41 17.57 12.07
N TRP A 11 25.71 16.73 13.06
CA TRP A 11 24.73 15.84 13.68
C TRP A 11 23.69 16.61 14.51
N ILE A 12 24.09 17.65 15.23
CA ILE A 12 23.16 18.54 15.96
C ILE A 12 22.26 19.32 14.98
N SER A 13 22.82 19.81 13.86
CA SER A 13 22.03 20.49 12.82
C SER A 13 21.03 19.56 12.13
N LEU A 14 21.40 18.29 11.92
CA LEU A 14 20.50 17.28 11.35
C LEU A 14 19.36 16.93 12.32
N LEU A 15 19.68 16.72 13.60
CA LEU A 15 18.67 16.46 14.64
C LEU A 15 17.74 17.66 14.86
N ALA A 16 18.28 18.88 14.78
CA ALA A 16 17.46 20.09 14.85
C ALA A 16 16.55 20.23 13.62
N ALA A 17 17.04 19.92 12.43
CA ALA A 17 16.21 19.91 11.22
C ALA A 17 15.10 18.85 11.28
N GLU A 18 15.41 17.65 11.76
CA GLU A 18 14.43 16.56 11.91
C GLU A 18 13.37 16.89 12.98
N ALA A 19 13.79 17.46 14.11
CA ALA A 19 12.87 17.95 15.15
C ALA A 19 11.97 19.09 14.65
N MET A 20 12.53 20.05 13.91
CA MET A 20 11.77 21.15 13.29
C MET A 20 10.74 20.62 12.28
N THR A 21 11.06 19.57 11.52
CA THR A 21 10.10 18.94 10.61
C THR A 21 8.98 18.20 11.34
N GLU A 22 9.26 17.60 12.51
CA GLU A 22 8.23 16.94 13.31
C GLU A 22 7.32 17.96 14.00
N GLU A 23 7.86 19.06 14.54
CA GLU A 23 7.07 20.16 15.10
C GLU A 23 6.16 20.81 14.05
N ALA A 24 6.67 21.02 12.84
CA ALA A 24 5.87 21.52 11.72
C ALA A 24 4.72 20.57 11.36
N ARG A 25 4.95 19.25 11.37
CA ARG A 25 3.91 18.23 11.12
C ARG A 25 2.85 18.20 12.21
N VAL A 26 3.24 18.30 13.48
CA VAL A 26 2.31 18.36 14.61
C VAL A 26 1.48 19.65 14.56
N ALA A 27 2.08 20.78 14.18
CA ALA A 27 1.37 22.04 13.99
C ALA A 27 0.36 21.96 12.83
N ALA A 28 0.75 21.37 11.69
CA ALA A 28 -0.13 21.15 10.55
C ALA A 28 -1.32 20.22 10.89
N CYS A 29 -1.06 19.15 11.65
CA CYS A 29 -2.11 18.27 12.17
C CYS A 29 -3.11 19.02 13.06
N ARG A 30 -2.62 19.88 13.97
CA ARG A 30 -3.48 20.68 14.85
C ARG A 30 -4.32 21.68 14.07
N ALA A 31 -3.73 22.37 13.09
CA ALA A 31 -4.44 23.31 12.23
C ALA A 31 -5.56 22.62 11.42
N PHE A 32 -5.31 21.42 10.91
CA PHE A 32 -6.32 20.64 10.20
C PHE A 32 -7.47 20.18 11.10
N LEU A 33 -7.18 19.74 12.34
CA LEU A 33 -8.22 19.40 13.31
C LEU A 33 -9.05 20.63 13.70
N ALA A 34 -8.45 21.82 13.78
CA ALA A 34 -9.19 23.06 14.02
C ALA A 34 -10.18 23.34 12.86
N GLN A 35 -9.76 23.13 11.60
CA GLN A 35 -10.65 23.26 10.44
C GLN A 35 -11.83 22.27 10.52
N LEU A 36 -11.59 21.02 10.91
CA LEU A 36 -12.67 20.03 11.09
C LEU A 36 -13.65 20.40 12.22
N ASN A 37 -13.16 21.02 13.30
CA ASN A 37 -14.02 21.55 14.35
C ASN A 37 -14.85 22.74 13.85
N THR A 38 -14.27 23.65 13.06
CA THR A 38 -15.03 24.73 12.41
C THR A 38 -16.12 24.20 11.49
N LEU A 39 -15.84 23.14 10.71
CA LEU A 39 -16.86 22.46 9.90
C LEU A 39 -17.99 21.89 10.77
N HIS A 40 -17.65 21.26 11.88
CA HIS A 40 -18.62 20.72 12.82
C HIS A 40 -19.54 21.81 13.40
N GLU A 41 -18.98 22.97 13.73
CA GLU A 41 -19.72 24.14 14.19
C GLU A 41 -20.63 24.69 13.09
N GLN A 42 -20.11 24.85 11.86
CA GLN A 42 -20.87 25.30 10.69
C GLN A 42 -22.05 24.38 10.35
N ALA A 43 -21.90 23.07 10.58
CA ALA A 43 -22.96 22.07 10.41
C ALA A 43 -24.02 22.10 11.54
N GLY A 44 -23.97 23.08 12.44
CA GLY A 44 -24.91 23.19 13.56
C GLY A 44 -24.56 22.29 14.75
N SER A 45 -23.29 21.91 14.89
CA SER A 45 -22.78 21.07 15.98
C SER A 45 -23.59 19.76 16.18
N PRO A 46 -23.75 18.93 15.14
CA PRO A 46 -24.53 17.70 15.23
C PRO A 46 -23.97 16.78 16.33
N THR A 47 -24.87 16.18 17.12
CA THR A 47 -24.45 15.26 18.17
C THR A 47 -23.70 14.07 17.57
N MET A 48 -22.72 13.52 18.28
CA MET A 48 -21.92 12.41 17.78
C MET A 48 -22.77 11.16 17.43
N SER A 49 -23.90 10.96 18.12
CA SER A 49 -24.87 9.90 17.80
C SER A 49 -25.62 10.17 16.48
N LYS A 50 -25.90 11.45 16.18
CA LYS A 50 -26.45 11.86 14.88
C LYS A 50 -25.45 11.62 13.76
N LEU A 51 -24.17 11.96 13.95
CA LEU A 51 -23.11 11.70 12.97
C LEU A 51 -22.88 10.21 12.72
N GLU A 52 -22.89 9.38 13.77
CA GLU A 52 -22.78 7.92 13.65
C GLU A 52 -23.92 7.35 12.80
N LYS A 53 -25.16 7.79 13.06
CA LYS A 53 -26.35 7.38 12.29
C LYS A 53 -26.28 7.83 10.82
N LEU A 54 -25.82 9.06 10.57
CA LEU A 54 -25.67 9.60 9.21
C LEU A 54 -24.52 8.94 8.44
N SER A 55 -23.46 8.51 9.13
CA SER A 55 -22.33 7.79 8.53
C SER A 55 -22.61 6.31 8.22
N GLY A 56 -23.69 5.75 8.77
CA GLY A 56 -24.11 4.37 8.52
C GLY A 56 -25.02 4.20 7.30
N GLY A 57 -25.42 5.31 6.66
CA GLY A 57 -26.20 5.28 5.41
C GLY A 57 -25.31 5.06 4.19
N THR A 58 -25.75 4.22 3.27
CA THR A 58 -25.18 4.15 1.91
C THR A 58 -25.40 5.49 1.20
N ASP A 59 -24.37 6.02 0.54
CA ASP A 59 -24.56 7.19 -0.30
C ASP A 59 -25.40 6.86 -1.55
N ASN A 60 -25.83 7.89 -2.30
CA ASN A 60 -26.58 7.74 -3.56
C ASN A 60 -25.79 7.00 -4.66
N ASN A 61 -24.52 6.69 -4.42
CA ASN A 61 -23.59 6.06 -5.34
C ASN A 61 -23.19 4.63 -4.91
N GLY A 62 -23.91 4.05 -3.94
CA GLY A 62 -23.69 2.67 -3.47
C GLY A 62 -22.40 2.45 -2.68
N HIS A 63 -21.65 3.50 -2.36
CA HIS A 63 -20.47 3.40 -1.51
C HIS A 63 -20.93 3.42 -0.05
N GLN A 64 -20.42 2.48 0.75
CA GLN A 64 -20.59 2.49 2.20
C GLN A 64 -19.45 3.31 2.82
N PRO A 65 -19.67 4.60 3.16
CA PRO A 65 -18.69 5.34 3.95
C PRO A 65 -18.44 4.61 5.28
N ARG A 66 -17.20 4.71 5.78
CA ARG A 66 -16.80 4.06 7.03
C ARG A 66 -17.65 4.61 8.18
N LEU A 67 -18.24 3.70 8.98
CA LEU A 67 -19.00 4.06 10.17
C LEU A 67 -18.15 4.87 11.16
N LEU A 68 -18.65 6.05 11.55
CA LEU A 68 -18.03 6.94 12.52
C LEU A 68 -18.43 6.53 13.94
N THR A 69 -17.65 5.65 14.57
CA THR A 69 -17.88 5.29 15.97
C THR A 69 -17.77 6.50 16.88
N ARG A 70 -18.78 6.73 17.73
CA ARG A 70 -18.89 7.89 18.64
C ARG A 70 -17.61 8.20 19.44
N SER A 71 -16.99 7.19 20.05
CA SER A 71 -15.78 7.34 20.88
C SER A 71 -14.57 7.79 20.05
N THR A 72 -14.42 7.23 18.85
CA THR A 72 -13.29 7.52 17.96
C THR A 72 -13.39 8.94 17.39
N THR A 73 -14.59 9.37 17.00
CA THR A 73 -14.83 10.73 16.49
C THR A 73 -14.54 11.78 17.57
N HIS A 74 -14.99 11.53 18.80
CA HIS A 74 -14.74 12.44 19.93
C HIS A 74 -13.24 12.57 20.28
N ASP A 75 -12.51 11.44 20.32
CA ASP A 75 -11.07 11.44 20.63
C ASP A 75 -10.21 12.12 19.55
N ILE A 76 -10.63 12.04 18.27
CA ILE A 76 -9.95 12.70 17.16
C ILE A 76 -10.14 14.22 17.22
N LEU A 77 -11.38 14.70 17.41
CA LEU A 77 -11.67 16.14 17.47
C LEU A 77 -11.05 16.85 18.68
N ARG A 78 -10.88 16.13 19.80
CA ARG A 78 -10.14 16.64 20.99
C ARG A 78 -8.62 16.66 20.81
N GLY A 79 -8.09 16.15 19.70
CA GLY A 79 -6.66 16.17 19.42
C GLY A 79 -5.82 15.24 20.30
N LYS A 80 -6.41 14.17 20.87
CA LYS A 80 -5.62 13.16 21.63
C LYS A 80 -4.58 12.44 20.76
N ARG A 81 -4.73 12.50 19.43
CA ARG A 81 -3.83 11.88 18.46
C ARG A 81 -2.92 12.94 17.84
N LYS A 82 -1.62 12.65 17.79
CA LYS A 82 -0.59 13.51 17.17
C LYS A 82 -0.47 13.35 15.65
N LYS A 83 -1.21 12.39 15.06
CA LYS A 83 -1.21 12.07 13.62
C LYS A 83 -2.52 12.55 12.99
N VAL A 84 -2.45 13.03 11.74
CA VAL A 84 -3.63 13.44 10.94
C VAL A 84 -4.57 12.22 10.79
N PRO A 85 -5.90 12.39 10.95
CA PRO A 85 -6.86 11.30 10.77
C PRO A 85 -6.82 10.74 9.34
N SER A 86 -7.27 9.51 9.14
CA SER A 86 -7.26 8.87 7.82
C SER A 86 -8.28 9.53 6.88
N TRP A 87 -7.97 9.60 5.58
CA TRP A 87 -8.88 10.18 4.59
C TRP A 87 -10.29 9.55 4.58
N PRO A 88 -10.47 8.22 4.66
CA PRO A 88 -11.81 7.64 4.74
C PRO A 88 -12.62 8.11 5.94
N TRP A 89 -11.98 8.39 7.07
CA TRP A 89 -12.65 8.96 8.23
C TRP A 89 -13.02 10.43 7.99
N VAL A 90 -12.11 11.22 7.40
CA VAL A 90 -12.36 12.63 7.06
C VAL A 90 -13.51 12.75 6.06
N ALA A 91 -13.51 11.93 5.02
CA ALA A 91 -14.58 11.89 4.02
C ALA A 91 -15.93 11.53 4.66
N SER A 92 -16.00 10.45 5.46
CA SER A 92 -17.21 10.10 6.20
C SER A 92 -17.69 11.25 7.12
N PHE A 93 -16.76 11.92 7.81
CA PHE A 93 -17.07 13.02 8.73
C PHE A 93 -17.61 14.25 8.00
N VAL A 94 -16.96 14.66 6.91
CA VAL A 94 -17.39 15.77 6.06
C VAL A 94 -18.76 15.47 5.47
N THR A 95 -18.94 14.30 4.86
CA THR A 95 -20.24 13.89 4.29
C THR A 95 -21.35 13.86 5.35
N ALA A 96 -21.07 13.34 6.56
CA ALA A 96 -22.04 13.34 7.65
C ALA A 96 -22.36 14.77 8.15
N CYS A 97 -21.41 15.70 8.10
CA CYS A 97 -21.64 17.11 8.42
C CYS A 97 -22.50 17.80 7.35
N HIS A 98 -22.24 17.57 6.06
CA HIS A 98 -23.09 18.07 4.97
C HIS A 98 -24.51 17.52 5.07
N ALA A 99 -24.69 16.23 5.29
CA ALA A 99 -26.01 15.62 5.49
C ALA A 99 -26.75 16.17 6.73
N ALA A 100 -26.01 16.50 7.80
CA ALA A 100 -26.59 17.13 8.98
C ALA A 100 -27.02 18.59 8.71
N ALA A 101 -26.23 19.33 7.92
CA ALA A 101 -26.52 20.69 7.50
C ALA A 101 -27.76 20.75 6.59
N GLU A 102 -27.87 19.82 5.63
CA GLU A 102 -29.06 19.68 4.77
C GLU A 102 -30.33 19.44 5.60
N GLN A 103 -30.25 18.54 6.59
CA GLN A 103 -31.38 18.25 7.49
C GLN A 103 -31.79 19.43 8.38
N THR A 104 -30.92 20.43 8.55
CA THR A 104 -31.16 21.62 9.40
C THR A 104 -31.36 22.89 8.57
N GLY A 105 -31.30 22.80 7.24
CA GLY A 105 -31.46 23.94 6.33
C GLY A 105 -30.30 24.94 6.36
N LEU A 106 -29.10 24.51 6.78
CA LEU A 106 -27.89 25.34 6.81
C LEU A 106 -27.21 25.34 5.42
N PRO A 107 -26.57 26.47 5.00
CA PRO A 107 -25.93 26.57 3.70
C PRO A 107 -24.74 25.63 3.60
N THR A 108 -24.82 24.64 2.72
CA THR A 108 -23.76 23.63 2.48
C THR A 108 -22.63 24.15 1.59
N GLU A 109 -22.86 25.23 0.84
CA GLU A 109 -21.89 25.81 -0.10
C GLU A 109 -20.67 26.41 0.60
N THR A 110 -20.83 26.91 1.83
CA THR A 110 -19.73 27.52 2.62
C THR A 110 -18.86 26.48 3.33
N MET A 111 -19.28 25.22 3.37
CA MET A 111 -18.60 24.13 4.08
C MET A 111 -17.47 23.46 3.27
N GLY A 112 -17.36 23.81 1.97
CA GLY A 112 -16.34 23.30 1.04
C GLY A 112 -16.66 21.91 0.50
N THR A 113 -16.12 21.57 -0.68
CA THR A 113 -16.36 20.27 -1.32
C THR A 113 -15.44 19.18 -0.78
N LEU A 114 -15.77 17.90 -1.00
CA LEU A 114 -14.87 16.78 -0.66
C LEU A 114 -13.48 16.93 -1.30
N THR A 115 -13.40 17.52 -2.50
CA THR A 115 -12.13 17.79 -3.20
C THR A 115 -11.28 18.81 -2.45
N ASP A 116 -11.90 19.88 -1.92
CA ASP A 116 -11.21 20.91 -1.12
C ASP A 116 -10.68 20.33 0.18
N TRP A 117 -11.48 19.48 0.84
CA TRP A 117 -11.09 18.78 2.05
C TRP A 117 -9.95 17.79 1.80
N HIS A 118 -9.91 17.12 0.64
CA HIS A 118 -8.81 16.25 0.25
C HIS A 118 -7.51 17.03 0.04
N ALA A 119 -7.58 18.23 -0.56
CA ALA A 119 -6.43 19.11 -0.73
C ALA A 119 -5.88 19.60 0.62
N ARG A 120 -6.76 20.04 1.53
CA ARG A 120 -6.39 20.45 2.90
C ARG A 120 -5.76 19.31 3.71
N TRP A 121 -6.32 18.10 3.58
CA TRP A 121 -5.79 16.90 4.23
C TRP A 121 -4.38 16.52 3.72
N ARG A 122 -4.15 16.61 2.41
CA ARG A 122 -2.82 16.39 1.80
C ARG A 122 -1.80 17.43 2.26
N ALA A 123 -2.18 18.71 2.26
CA ALA A 123 -1.33 19.78 2.77
C ALA A 123 -0.94 19.56 4.24
N ALA A 124 -1.88 19.12 5.08
CA ALA A 124 -1.63 18.81 6.49
C ALA A 124 -0.70 17.61 6.72
N ARG A 125 -0.58 16.70 5.74
CA ARG A 125 0.34 15.56 5.78
C ARG A 125 1.75 15.88 5.30
N GLY A 126 1.93 17.03 4.64
CA GLY A 126 3.17 17.38 3.93
C GLY A 126 3.27 16.77 2.54
N ASP A 127 2.18 16.20 2.02
CA ASP A 127 2.11 15.66 0.65
C ASP A 127 1.69 16.81 -0.29
N GLN A 128 2.62 17.74 -0.59
CA GLN A 128 2.36 18.74 -1.63
C GLN A 128 2.33 18.07 -3.01
N PRO A 129 1.32 18.35 -3.86
CA PRO A 129 1.45 18.05 -5.27
C PRO A 129 2.60 18.89 -5.83
N ALA A 130 3.38 18.30 -6.74
CA ALA A 130 4.21 19.11 -7.63
C ALA A 130 3.27 20.12 -8.32
N VAL A 131 3.44 21.39 -8.00
CA VAL A 131 2.62 22.48 -8.54
C VAL A 131 2.75 22.44 -10.06
N ALA A 132 1.60 22.37 -10.72
CA ALA A 132 1.47 22.66 -12.14
C ALA A 132 2.08 24.03 -12.37
N LEU A 133 3.15 24.08 -13.17
CA LEU A 133 3.64 25.33 -13.70
C LEU A 133 2.58 25.83 -14.66
N ASP A 134 1.82 26.82 -14.22
CA ASP A 134 1.23 27.79 -15.12
C ASP A 134 2.35 28.33 -16.01
N SER A 135 2.22 28.11 -17.30
CA SER A 135 2.88 28.92 -18.32
C SER A 135 1.77 29.48 -19.19
N GLU A 136 1.25 30.61 -18.73
CA GLU A 136 0.72 31.63 -19.62
C GLU A 136 1.80 31.97 -20.66
N ALA A 137 1.56 31.62 -21.91
CA ALA A 137 2.10 32.34 -23.05
C ALA A 137 0.95 32.54 -24.03
N SER A 138 0.49 33.78 -24.06
CA SER A 138 -0.56 34.30 -24.94
C SER A 138 -0.24 34.09 -26.43
N GLU A 139 -1.29 33.76 -27.18
CA GLU A 139 -1.68 34.22 -28.53
C GLU A 139 -0.74 35.27 -29.18
N GLU A 140 -0.41 35.28 -30.49
CA GLU A 140 -1.29 35.15 -31.68
C GLU A 140 -0.43 35.18 -33.01
N PRO A 141 -0.95 35.37 -34.25
CA PRO A 141 -0.86 34.40 -35.37
C PRO A 141 -0.10 34.90 -36.63
N LEU A 142 0.59 34.04 -37.39
CA LEU A 142 1.05 34.42 -38.75
C LEU A 142 1.11 33.24 -39.75
N ALA A 143 0.18 33.29 -40.70
CA ALA A 143 0.31 33.07 -42.15
C ALA A 143 0.90 31.74 -42.71
N GLU A 144 0.03 31.02 -43.43
CA GLU A 144 0.40 30.11 -44.52
C GLU A 144 1.15 30.84 -45.66
N PRO A 145 1.91 30.10 -46.48
CA PRO A 145 1.59 30.12 -47.90
C PRO A 145 1.62 28.73 -48.59
N SER A 146 0.51 28.43 -49.25
CA SER A 146 0.41 28.01 -50.66
C SER A 146 1.19 26.78 -51.17
N ARG A 147 0.43 25.67 -51.27
CA ARG A 147 0.26 24.71 -52.41
C ARG A 147 1.04 24.99 -53.71
N ASP A 148 1.58 23.97 -54.42
CA ASP A 148 0.88 22.98 -55.29
C ASP A 148 1.92 21.94 -55.85
N PRO A 149 1.61 20.97 -56.74
CA PRO A 149 0.78 19.75 -56.58
C PRO A 149 1.51 18.46 -57.07
N MET A 150 1.07 17.25 -56.68
CA MET A 150 1.51 15.99 -57.33
C MET A 150 0.30 15.17 -57.85
N PRO A 151 0.46 14.40 -58.94
CA PRO A 151 -0.59 14.04 -59.90
C PRO A 151 -1.45 12.85 -59.48
N PRO A 152 -2.57 12.58 -60.19
CA PRO A 152 -3.66 11.73 -59.71
C PRO A 152 -3.34 10.24 -59.90
N VAL A 153 -3.65 9.43 -58.89
CA VAL A 153 -3.67 7.97 -59.00
C VAL A 153 -5.12 7.55 -59.31
N PRO A 154 -5.37 6.76 -60.36
CA PRO A 154 -6.71 6.46 -60.83
C PRO A 154 -7.49 5.55 -59.89
N SER A 155 -8.73 5.94 -59.60
CA SER A 155 -9.77 5.14 -58.97
C SER A 155 -10.26 4.04 -59.91
N SER A 156 -10.46 2.83 -59.37
CA SER A 156 -11.59 1.90 -59.62
C SER A 156 -11.25 0.52 -59.04
N PRO A 157 -12.23 -0.37 -58.78
CA PRO A 157 -13.54 -0.13 -58.19
C PRO A 157 -13.78 -1.06 -56.97
N THR A 158 -14.71 -0.67 -56.11
CA THR A 158 -15.33 -1.53 -55.10
C THR A 158 -15.97 -2.77 -55.75
N PRO A 159 -15.87 -3.96 -55.14
CA PRO A 159 -16.99 -4.87 -55.08
C PRO A 159 -17.57 -4.83 -53.67
N ALA A 160 -18.84 -4.46 -53.59
CA ALA A 160 -19.68 -4.77 -52.46
C ALA A 160 -19.65 -6.28 -52.22
N SER A 161 -19.39 -6.69 -50.99
CA SER A 161 -19.79 -7.98 -50.47
C SER A 161 -20.04 -7.79 -48.98
N ASP A 162 -21.33 -7.88 -48.68
CA ASP A 162 -21.88 -8.02 -47.35
C ASP A 162 -21.12 -9.11 -46.58
N ASP A 163 -20.66 -8.75 -45.38
CA ASP A 163 -20.59 -9.56 -44.16
C ASP A 163 -19.58 -8.85 -43.26
N ASP A 164 -20.08 -7.86 -42.51
CA ASP A 164 -19.41 -7.36 -41.31
C ASP A 164 -19.54 -8.49 -40.27
N PRO A 165 -18.49 -9.26 -39.93
CA PRO A 165 -18.57 -10.05 -38.72
C PRO A 165 -18.50 -9.01 -37.60
N LEU A 166 -19.67 -8.72 -37.02
CA LEU A 166 -19.81 -8.14 -35.70
C LEU A 166 -18.60 -8.59 -34.87
N LEU A 167 -17.63 -7.68 -34.70
CA LEU A 167 -16.60 -7.86 -33.69
C LEU A 167 -17.38 -8.15 -32.41
N PRO A 168 -17.22 -9.32 -31.78
CA PRO A 168 -17.85 -9.55 -30.50
C PRO A 168 -17.36 -8.41 -29.64
N ALA A 169 -18.29 -7.61 -29.11
CA ALA A 169 -18.00 -6.69 -28.03
C ALA A 169 -17.13 -7.49 -27.07
N GLU A 170 -15.88 -7.05 -26.87
CA GLU A 170 -14.97 -7.73 -25.96
C GLU A 170 -15.76 -7.92 -24.67
N ASP A 171 -16.03 -9.19 -24.38
CA ASP A 171 -16.82 -9.62 -23.25
C ASP A 171 -16.23 -8.89 -22.06
N ALA A 172 -16.97 -7.91 -21.55
CA ALA A 172 -16.66 -7.29 -20.28
C ALA A 172 -16.89 -8.40 -19.27
N GLY A 173 -15.89 -9.28 -19.15
CA GLY A 173 -15.97 -10.55 -18.46
C GLY A 173 -16.68 -10.29 -17.15
N GLN A 174 -17.73 -11.08 -16.91
CA GLN A 174 -18.70 -10.86 -15.85
C GLN A 174 -17.97 -10.28 -14.63
N PRO A 175 -18.42 -9.19 -14.00
CA PRO A 175 -17.65 -8.47 -12.97
C PRO A 175 -17.06 -9.38 -11.88
N ASP A 176 -17.69 -10.53 -11.65
CA ASP A 176 -17.21 -11.62 -10.79
C ASP A 176 -15.93 -12.32 -11.30
N GLU A 177 -15.77 -12.60 -12.60
CA GLU A 177 -14.57 -13.19 -13.21
C GLU A 177 -13.36 -12.25 -13.11
N HIS A 178 -13.56 -10.95 -13.41
CA HIS A 178 -12.48 -9.97 -13.27
C HIS A 178 -12.03 -9.83 -11.81
N ALA A 179 -12.99 -9.80 -10.87
CA ALA A 179 -12.70 -9.78 -9.44
C ALA A 179 -11.97 -11.06 -8.97
N GLN A 180 -12.37 -12.23 -9.46
CA GLN A 180 -11.70 -13.50 -9.19
C GLN A 180 -10.27 -13.52 -9.72
N ARG A 181 -10.05 -13.05 -10.95
CA ARG A 181 -8.70 -12.93 -11.53
C ARG A 181 -7.80 -12.01 -10.71
N MET A 182 -8.32 -10.87 -10.25
CA MET A 182 -7.56 -9.96 -9.39
C MET A 182 -7.18 -10.61 -8.05
N LEU A 183 -8.10 -11.37 -7.44
CA LEU A 183 -7.82 -12.11 -6.21
C LEU A 183 -6.79 -13.22 -6.42
N GLN A 184 -6.83 -13.91 -7.56
CA GLN A 184 -5.86 -14.93 -7.93
C GLN A 184 -4.44 -14.35 -8.06
N VAL A 185 -4.31 -13.23 -8.78
CA VAL A 185 -3.02 -12.61 -9.10
C VAL A 185 -2.42 -11.87 -7.89
N TYR A 186 -3.22 -11.07 -7.18
CA TYR A 186 -2.71 -10.16 -6.15
C TYR A 186 -3.02 -10.60 -4.72
N GLY A 187 -3.93 -11.57 -4.53
CA GLY A 187 -4.45 -11.94 -3.23
C GLY A 187 -5.31 -10.85 -2.59
N ARG A 188 -5.93 -11.19 -1.44
CA ARG A 188 -6.83 -10.27 -0.71
C ARG A 188 -6.11 -8.97 -0.31
N THR A 189 -4.87 -9.08 0.17
CA THR A 189 -4.05 -7.93 0.59
C THR A 189 -3.69 -7.03 -0.59
N GLY A 190 -3.28 -7.61 -1.73
CA GLY A 190 -2.97 -6.83 -2.92
C GLY A 190 -4.20 -6.13 -3.50
N VAL A 191 -5.35 -6.81 -3.58
CA VAL A 191 -6.61 -6.18 -4.01
C VAL A 191 -7.03 -5.04 -3.09
N ARG A 192 -6.85 -5.20 -1.77
CA ARG A 192 -7.13 -4.12 -0.81
C ARG A 192 -6.22 -2.91 -1.02
N LEU A 193 -4.92 -3.13 -1.22
CA LEU A 193 -3.98 -2.05 -1.51
C LEU A 193 -4.35 -1.30 -2.80
N MET A 194 -4.76 -2.02 -3.83
CA MET A 194 -5.23 -1.44 -5.09
C MET A 194 -6.48 -0.58 -4.89
N LYS A 195 -7.45 -1.03 -4.10
CA LYS A 195 -8.68 -0.28 -3.79
C LYS A 195 -8.41 0.96 -2.94
N ASP A 196 -7.53 0.84 -1.96
CA ASP A 196 -7.22 1.94 -1.04
C ASP A 196 -6.44 3.07 -1.76
N CYS A 197 -5.62 2.74 -2.76
CA CYS A 197 -4.72 3.66 -3.45
C CYS A 197 -4.59 3.36 -4.97
N PRO A 198 -5.64 3.55 -5.79
CA PRO A 198 -5.66 3.09 -7.19
C PRO A 198 -4.66 3.79 -8.10
N PHE A 199 -4.28 5.03 -7.79
CA PHE A 199 -3.37 5.85 -8.59
C PHE A 199 -1.97 6.02 -7.98
N ASP A 200 -1.70 5.35 -6.85
CA ASP A 200 -0.38 5.44 -6.21
C ASP A 200 0.62 4.55 -6.98
N VAL A 201 1.58 5.19 -7.64
CA VAL A 201 2.62 4.53 -8.42
C VAL A 201 3.43 3.54 -7.56
N LYS A 202 3.65 3.83 -6.27
CA LYS A 202 4.35 2.90 -5.34
C LYS A 202 3.53 1.65 -5.09
N VAL A 203 2.20 1.78 -5.05
CA VAL A 203 1.28 0.63 -4.97
C VAL A 203 1.31 -0.13 -6.29
N GLY A 204 1.36 0.55 -7.44
CA GLY A 204 1.56 -0.07 -8.76
C GLY A 204 2.79 -0.97 -8.81
N VAL A 205 3.96 -0.48 -8.36
CA VAL A 205 5.19 -1.30 -8.29
C VAL A 205 5.05 -2.44 -7.28
N SER A 206 4.41 -2.20 -6.14
CA SER A 206 4.18 -3.23 -5.13
C SER A 206 3.28 -4.36 -5.65
N LEU A 207 2.24 -4.04 -6.41
CA LEU A 207 1.37 -5.00 -7.09
C LEU A 207 2.13 -5.81 -8.14
N ALA A 208 3.01 -5.15 -8.89
CA ALA A 208 3.86 -5.81 -9.85
C ALA A 208 4.78 -6.84 -9.18
N VAL A 209 5.38 -6.48 -8.04
CA VAL A 209 6.21 -7.37 -7.23
C VAL A 209 5.41 -8.55 -6.68
N ILE A 210 4.18 -8.33 -6.20
CA ILE A 210 3.29 -9.40 -5.75
C ILE A 210 3.04 -10.39 -6.89
N ALA A 211 2.70 -9.90 -8.09
CA ALA A 211 2.45 -10.75 -9.26
C ALA A 211 3.69 -11.56 -9.65
N LEU A 212 4.87 -10.93 -9.72
CA LEU A 212 6.13 -11.62 -10.04
C LEU A 212 6.46 -12.74 -9.05
N LEU A 213 6.33 -12.48 -7.75
CA LEU A 213 6.67 -13.44 -6.70
C LEU A 213 5.66 -14.59 -6.61
N ARG A 214 4.40 -14.39 -7.02
CA ARG A 214 3.37 -15.44 -7.14
C ARG A 214 3.44 -16.21 -8.46
N GLY A 215 4.41 -15.91 -9.34
CA GLY A 215 4.58 -16.58 -10.62
C GLY A 215 3.76 -16.00 -11.79
N HIS A 216 3.01 -14.92 -11.57
CA HIS A 216 2.28 -14.20 -12.60
C HIS A 216 3.19 -13.19 -13.32
N ALA A 217 4.17 -13.72 -14.05
CA ALA A 217 5.22 -12.93 -14.68
C ALA A 217 4.68 -11.92 -15.70
N HIS A 218 3.68 -12.31 -16.49
CA HIS A 218 3.08 -11.45 -17.50
C HIS A 218 2.38 -10.23 -16.86
N GLU A 219 1.47 -10.46 -15.91
CA GLU A 219 0.80 -9.38 -15.18
C GLU A 219 1.80 -8.46 -14.46
N GLY A 220 2.82 -9.04 -13.81
CA GLY A 220 3.85 -8.27 -13.13
C GLY A 220 4.64 -7.37 -14.07
N VAL A 221 5.06 -7.88 -15.23
CA VAL A 221 5.81 -7.09 -16.23
C VAL A 221 4.96 -5.96 -16.82
N GLN A 222 3.67 -6.20 -17.10
CA GLN A 222 2.79 -5.13 -17.61
C GLN A 222 2.67 -3.99 -16.60
N ARG A 223 2.42 -4.32 -15.33
CA ARG A 223 2.37 -3.33 -14.24
C ARG A 223 3.68 -2.58 -14.06
N LEU A 224 4.83 -3.24 -14.21
CA LEU A 224 6.13 -2.56 -14.17
C LEU A 224 6.31 -1.60 -15.35
N ARG A 225 5.82 -1.93 -16.55
CA ARG A 225 5.88 -1.01 -17.70
C ARG A 225 5.02 0.23 -17.47
N GLU A 226 3.82 0.07 -16.94
CA GLU A 226 2.94 1.18 -16.55
C GLU A 226 3.63 2.09 -15.53
N ALA A 227 4.23 1.51 -14.48
CA ALA A 227 4.95 2.28 -13.46
C ALA A 227 6.23 2.94 -14.00
N ALA A 228 6.91 2.31 -14.96
CA ALA A 228 8.09 2.88 -15.62
C ALA A 228 7.72 4.06 -16.53
N GLN A 229 6.60 3.99 -17.25
CA GLN A 229 6.04 5.10 -18.02
C GLN A 229 5.67 6.29 -17.12
N ALA A 230 5.21 6.01 -15.90
CA ALA A 230 4.99 7.02 -14.87
C ALA A 230 6.28 7.57 -14.21
N GLY A 231 7.47 7.15 -14.68
CA GLY A 231 8.76 7.68 -14.24
C GLY A 231 9.35 7.03 -12.99
N HIS A 232 8.84 5.88 -12.53
CA HIS A 232 9.35 5.22 -11.33
C HIS A 232 10.66 4.47 -11.60
N ARG A 233 11.78 4.97 -11.04
CA ARG A 233 13.12 4.39 -11.24
C ARG A 233 13.21 2.90 -10.88
N ASP A 234 12.63 2.49 -9.75
CA ASP A 234 12.67 1.08 -9.33
C ASP A 234 11.95 0.14 -10.31
N ALA A 235 10.98 0.64 -11.07
CA ALA A 235 10.26 -0.16 -12.06
C ALA A 235 11.14 -0.45 -13.29
N LEU A 236 11.91 0.54 -13.75
CA LEU A 236 12.88 0.39 -14.82
C LEU A 236 14.00 -0.58 -14.43
N GLU A 237 14.48 -0.47 -13.19
CA GLU A 237 15.52 -1.34 -12.66
C GLU A 237 15.01 -2.79 -12.56
N LEU A 238 13.80 -3.02 -12.02
CA LEU A 238 13.17 -4.35 -11.99
C LEU A 238 12.95 -4.97 -13.38
N LEU A 239 12.59 -4.17 -14.39
CA LEU A 239 12.40 -4.66 -15.76
C LEU A 239 13.71 -5.16 -16.39
N SER A 240 14.80 -4.41 -16.17
CA SER A 240 16.11 -4.68 -16.77
C SER A 240 16.97 -5.68 -15.99
N HIS A 241 16.62 -5.98 -14.72
CA HIS A 241 17.47 -6.81 -13.87
C HIS A 241 17.49 -8.29 -14.29
N PRO A 242 18.67 -8.92 -14.47
CA PRO A 242 18.81 -10.31 -14.89
C PRO A 242 18.32 -11.30 -13.82
N ARG A 243 18.31 -10.90 -12.55
CA ARG A 243 17.76 -11.68 -11.42
C ARG A 243 16.50 -11.02 -10.87
N ARG A 244 15.50 -10.82 -11.73
CA ARG A 244 14.26 -10.11 -11.42
C ARG A 244 13.55 -10.67 -10.17
N GLN A 245 13.55 -11.99 -9.98
CA GLN A 245 12.93 -12.63 -8.82
C GLN A 245 13.59 -12.22 -7.48
N GLN A 246 14.92 -12.15 -7.45
CA GLN A 246 15.68 -11.74 -6.25
C GLN A 246 15.43 -10.27 -5.94
N MET A 247 15.50 -9.42 -6.98
CA MET A 247 15.25 -8.00 -6.83
C MET A 247 13.79 -7.69 -6.41
N ALA A 248 12.83 -8.48 -6.89
CA ALA A 248 11.44 -8.40 -6.44
C ALA A 248 11.31 -8.78 -4.96
N ALA A 249 12.06 -9.79 -4.48
CA ALA A 249 12.09 -10.14 -3.06
C ALA A 249 12.71 -9.03 -2.20
N ASP A 250 13.81 -8.40 -2.65
CA ASP A 250 14.41 -7.24 -1.97
C ASP A 250 13.44 -6.05 -1.92
N TYR A 251 12.70 -5.81 -3.00
CA TYR A 251 11.65 -4.80 -3.04
C TYR A 251 10.52 -5.13 -2.07
N ALA A 252 10.04 -6.38 -2.04
CA ALA A 252 9.02 -6.83 -1.10
C ALA A 252 9.49 -6.67 0.36
N TYR A 253 10.75 -6.98 0.68
CA TYR A 253 11.33 -6.73 1.99
C TYR A 253 11.30 -5.24 2.37
N ARG A 254 11.68 -4.35 1.45
CA ARG A 254 11.60 -2.89 1.65
C ARG A 254 10.16 -2.41 1.86
N CYS A 255 9.19 -2.98 1.14
CA CYS A 255 7.77 -2.72 1.38
C CYS A 255 7.36 -3.15 2.80
N GLY A 256 7.76 -4.34 3.23
CA GLY A 256 7.50 -4.84 4.57
C GLY A 256 8.01 -3.88 5.65
N LEU A 257 9.26 -3.42 5.54
CA LEU A 257 9.83 -2.41 6.44
C LEU A 257 9.02 -1.10 6.44
N GLY A 258 8.59 -0.64 5.27
CA GLY A 258 7.76 0.56 5.13
C GLY A 258 6.42 0.43 5.85
N TYR A 259 5.73 -0.69 5.67
CA TYR A 259 4.45 -0.96 6.32
C TYR A 259 4.58 -1.18 7.83
N GLN A 260 5.68 -1.79 8.29
CA GLN A 260 5.96 -1.95 9.71
C GLN A 260 6.17 -0.59 10.39
N ARG A 261 6.97 0.31 9.78
CA ARG A 261 7.13 1.70 10.28
C ARG A 261 5.83 2.51 10.28
N ALA A 262 4.88 2.12 9.42
CA ALA A 262 3.56 2.73 9.35
C ALA A 262 2.54 2.08 10.30
N ASP A 263 2.96 1.22 11.22
CA ASP A 263 2.11 0.48 12.16
C ASP A 263 1.06 -0.41 11.45
N ARG A 264 1.34 -0.88 10.23
CA ARG A 264 0.49 -1.79 9.44
C ARG A 264 1.06 -3.20 9.45
N THR A 265 1.16 -3.80 10.65
CA THR A 265 1.84 -5.09 10.90
C THR A 265 1.35 -6.22 10.00
N GLU A 266 0.04 -6.37 9.79
CA GLU A 266 -0.50 -7.44 8.93
C GLU A 266 -0.06 -7.31 7.45
N VAL A 267 0.03 -6.08 6.95
CA VAL A 267 0.52 -5.82 5.59
C VAL A 267 2.03 -6.05 5.52
N ALA A 268 2.77 -5.65 6.57
CA ALA A 268 4.19 -5.92 6.67
C ALA A 268 4.50 -7.42 6.66
N MET A 269 3.79 -8.21 7.46
CA MET A 269 3.91 -9.67 7.50
C MET A 269 3.63 -10.31 6.13
N PHE A 270 2.62 -9.82 5.41
CA PHE A 270 2.34 -10.27 4.04
C PHE A 270 3.53 -10.05 3.10
N PHE A 271 4.12 -8.84 3.11
CA PHE A 271 5.28 -8.55 2.27
C PHE A 271 6.55 -9.31 2.71
N TYR A 272 6.77 -9.50 4.01
CA TYR A 272 7.88 -10.33 4.48
C TYR A 272 7.73 -11.79 4.07
N ARG A 273 6.51 -12.34 4.14
CA ARG A 273 6.24 -13.70 3.66
C ARG A 273 6.53 -13.83 2.16
N MET A 274 6.09 -12.86 1.37
CA MET A 274 6.37 -12.80 -0.08
C MET A 274 7.87 -12.68 -0.40
N ALA A 275 8.64 -11.96 0.42
CA ALA A 275 10.09 -11.85 0.24
C ALA A 275 10.83 -13.11 0.70
N ALA A 276 10.34 -13.76 1.76
CA ALA A 276 10.90 -14.99 2.29
C ALA A 276 10.65 -16.20 1.37
N ASP A 277 9.45 -16.32 0.80
CA ASP A 277 9.06 -17.45 -0.06
C ASP A 277 8.69 -17.02 -1.49
N PRO A 278 9.15 -17.71 -2.56
CA PRO A 278 10.09 -18.84 -2.59
C PRO A 278 11.56 -18.42 -2.76
N GLY A 279 11.84 -17.11 -2.90
CA GLY A 279 13.15 -16.56 -3.27
C GLY A 279 14.18 -16.54 -2.13
N GLY A 280 13.73 -16.64 -0.88
CA GLY A 280 14.60 -16.85 0.28
C GLY A 280 15.34 -15.60 0.74
N HIS A 281 14.68 -14.45 0.90
CA HIS A 281 15.30 -13.29 1.53
C HIS A 281 15.50 -13.56 3.04
N PRO A 282 16.74 -13.79 3.53
CA PRO A 282 16.99 -14.24 4.91
C PRO A 282 16.49 -13.23 5.94
N GLU A 283 16.71 -11.94 5.68
CA GLU A 283 16.28 -10.85 6.57
C GLU A 283 14.74 -10.77 6.69
N ALA A 284 14.00 -11.07 5.62
CA ALA A 284 12.54 -10.99 5.64
C ALA A 284 11.95 -12.12 6.48
N ALA A 285 12.50 -13.34 6.36
CA ALA A 285 12.15 -14.47 7.21
C ALA A 285 12.47 -14.16 8.69
N TYR A 286 13.62 -13.53 8.97
CA TYR A 286 13.98 -13.11 10.33
C TYR A 286 13.00 -12.07 10.90
N GLN A 287 12.65 -11.03 10.14
CA GLN A 287 11.67 -10.02 10.57
C GLN A 287 10.27 -10.64 10.80
N LEU A 288 9.85 -11.56 9.93
CA LEU A 288 8.59 -12.26 10.10
C LEU A 288 8.58 -13.10 11.38
N ALA A 289 9.69 -13.78 11.68
CA ALA A 289 9.87 -14.55 12.92
C ALA A 289 9.78 -13.66 14.17
N LEU A 290 10.41 -12.48 14.15
CA LEU A 290 10.31 -11.52 15.26
C LEU A 290 8.87 -11.09 15.51
N ILE A 291 8.11 -10.78 14.45
CA ILE A 291 6.70 -10.39 14.60
C ILE A 291 5.86 -11.52 15.20
N HIS A 292 6.07 -12.77 14.75
CA HIS A 292 5.38 -13.93 15.33
C HIS A 292 5.75 -14.13 16.81
N ARG A 293 7.03 -13.94 17.16
CA ARG A 293 7.49 -14.04 18.55
C ARG A 293 6.83 -12.98 19.43
N ASP A 294 6.77 -11.74 18.97
CA ASP A 294 6.14 -10.63 19.70
C ASP A 294 4.62 -10.83 19.87
N LYS A 295 3.99 -11.57 18.95
CA LYS A 295 2.58 -12.00 19.07
C LYS A 295 2.37 -13.22 19.99
N GLY A 296 3.44 -13.82 20.51
CA GLY A 296 3.38 -15.06 21.31
C GLY A 296 3.17 -16.32 20.47
N GLU A 297 3.32 -16.24 19.16
CA GLU A 297 3.14 -17.35 18.22
C GLU A 297 4.48 -18.10 18.07
N GLY A 298 4.93 -18.74 19.15
CA GLY A 298 6.28 -19.31 19.26
C GLY A 298 6.63 -20.32 18.16
N TRP A 299 5.70 -21.23 17.82
CA TRP A 299 5.90 -22.21 16.74
C TRP A 299 6.10 -21.56 15.36
N SER A 300 5.31 -20.53 15.04
CA SER A 300 5.44 -19.77 13.79
C SER A 300 6.77 -19.02 13.75
N ALA A 301 7.18 -18.42 14.88
CA ALA A 301 8.46 -17.75 14.99
C ALA A 301 9.65 -18.72 14.80
N ALA A 302 9.61 -19.90 15.43
CA ALA A 302 10.62 -20.94 15.25
C ALA A 302 10.73 -21.39 13.78
N TYR A 303 9.59 -21.60 13.11
CA TYR A 303 9.56 -21.95 11.68
C TYR A 303 10.30 -20.93 10.82
N TRP A 304 10.02 -19.64 11.00
CA TRP A 304 10.64 -18.57 10.20
C TRP A 304 12.10 -18.31 10.59
N PHE A 305 12.48 -18.42 11.86
CA PHE A 305 13.89 -18.35 12.27
C PHE A 305 14.70 -19.47 11.63
N ARG A 306 14.16 -20.69 11.56
CA ARG A 306 14.81 -21.82 10.88
C ARG A 306 15.04 -21.54 9.39
N ILE A 307 14.05 -20.97 8.70
CA ILE A 307 14.20 -20.57 7.28
C ILE A 307 15.30 -19.52 7.12
N ALA A 308 15.31 -18.51 7.97
CA ALA A 308 16.34 -17.47 7.95
C ALA A 308 17.75 -18.04 8.22
N ALA A 309 17.87 -18.93 9.21
CA ALA A 309 19.12 -19.60 9.56
C ALA A 309 19.63 -20.49 8.42
N ALA A 310 18.76 -21.27 7.79
CA ALA A 310 19.10 -22.10 6.63
C ALA A 310 19.60 -21.30 5.42
N LYS A 311 19.27 -20.00 5.36
CA LYS A 311 19.73 -19.05 4.34
C LYS A 311 20.95 -18.22 4.80
N GLY A 312 21.54 -18.53 5.95
CA GLY A 312 22.77 -17.90 6.45
C GLY A 312 22.57 -16.63 7.29
N HIS A 313 21.36 -16.38 7.82
CA HIS A 313 21.15 -15.24 8.71
C HIS A 313 21.83 -15.46 10.07
N HIS A 314 22.91 -14.70 10.33
CA HIS A 314 23.78 -14.88 11.50
C HIS A 314 23.07 -14.82 12.87
N LEU A 315 22.03 -13.99 13.03
CA LEU A 315 21.27 -13.92 14.30
C LEU A 315 20.15 -14.97 14.39
N ALA A 316 19.79 -15.61 13.28
CA ALA A 316 18.61 -16.46 13.25
C ALA A 316 18.87 -17.82 13.89
N THR A 317 20.10 -18.33 13.82
CA THR A 317 20.48 -19.60 14.46
C THR A 317 20.29 -19.53 15.97
N ALA A 318 20.90 -18.55 16.64
CA ALA A 318 20.75 -18.38 18.08
C ALA A 318 19.30 -18.07 18.49
N ALA A 319 18.56 -17.30 17.69
CA ALA A 319 17.15 -17.03 17.94
C ALA A 319 16.26 -18.28 17.78
N PHE A 320 16.57 -19.14 16.81
CA PHE A 320 15.91 -20.43 16.61
C PHE A 320 16.20 -21.40 17.76
N ASP A 321 17.46 -21.50 18.20
CA ASP A 321 17.85 -22.39 19.29
C ASP A 321 17.12 -22.01 20.58
N GLY A 322 17.14 -20.72 20.94
CA GLY A 322 16.48 -20.23 22.15
C GLY A 322 14.97 -20.48 22.16
N ILE A 323 14.27 -20.16 21.06
CA ILE A 323 12.82 -20.39 21.00
C ILE A 323 12.45 -21.88 20.95
N SER A 324 13.33 -22.72 20.38
CA SER A 324 13.10 -24.17 20.34
C SER A 324 13.25 -24.80 21.72
N GLU A 325 14.20 -24.32 22.52
CA GLU A 325 14.37 -24.71 23.92
C GLU A 325 13.15 -24.29 24.75
N GLU A 326 12.71 -23.03 24.62
CA GLU A 326 11.50 -22.52 25.28
C GLU A 326 10.25 -23.36 24.97
N LEU A 327 10.02 -23.68 23.69
CA LEU A 327 8.88 -24.50 23.26
C LEU A 327 8.99 -25.94 23.78
N SER A 328 10.20 -26.52 23.77
CA SER A 328 10.44 -27.87 24.28
C SER A 328 10.17 -27.98 25.79
N HIS A 329 10.48 -26.92 26.54
CA HIS A 329 10.16 -26.84 27.97
C HIS A 329 8.66 -26.62 28.24
N ALA A 330 7.99 -25.82 27.40
CA ALA A 330 6.55 -25.56 27.53
C ALA A 330 5.68 -26.77 27.14
N HIS A 331 6.14 -27.58 26.19
CA HIS A 331 5.41 -28.70 25.61
C HIS A 331 6.23 -30.02 25.62
N PRO A 332 6.56 -30.56 26.82
CA PRO A 332 7.37 -31.77 26.92
C PRO A 332 6.64 -32.98 26.31
N GLY A 333 7.18 -33.53 25.23
CA GLY A 333 6.67 -34.74 24.57
C GLY A 333 5.74 -34.51 23.38
N GLU A 334 5.41 -33.25 23.03
CA GLU A 334 4.77 -32.95 21.75
C GLU A 334 5.84 -32.96 20.64
N SER A 335 5.83 -34.03 19.83
CA SER A 335 6.66 -34.09 18.63
C SER A 335 6.23 -32.99 17.66
N TRP A 336 7.22 -32.26 17.14
CA TRP A 336 7.09 -31.26 16.08
C TRP A 336 5.98 -31.64 15.09
N MET A 337 4.84 -30.97 15.16
CA MET A 337 3.83 -31.06 14.13
C MET A 337 3.36 -29.65 13.85
N LEU A 338 3.71 -29.15 12.66
CA LEU A 338 3.25 -27.85 12.19
C LEU A 338 1.72 -27.82 12.28
N PRO A 339 1.11 -26.75 12.81
CA PRO A 339 -0.32 -26.52 12.63
C PRO A 339 -0.64 -26.58 11.13
N THR A 340 -1.47 -27.54 10.73
CA THR A 340 -1.84 -27.84 9.34
C THR A 340 -2.40 -26.61 8.62
N ASP A 341 -2.87 -25.62 9.38
CA ASP A 341 -3.47 -24.38 8.91
C ASP A 341 -2.47 -23.39 8.27
N MET A 342 -1.15 -23.64 8.37
CA MET A 342 -0.13 -22.79 7.74
C MET A 342 0.33 -23.29 6.36
N VAL A 343 0.03 -24.54 6.01
CA VAL A 343 0.28 -25.08 4.67
C VAL A 343 -0.93 -24.71 3.80
N ASP A 344 -0.75 -23.71 2.93
CA ASP A 344 -1.64 -23.58 1.78
C ASP A 344 -1.56 -24.90 1.00
N SER A 345 -2.67 -25.63 0.89
CA SER A 345 -2.79 -26.94 0.23
C SER A 345 -2.32 -26.96 -1.23
N SER A 346 -1.93 -25.80 -1.77
CA SER A 346 -1.36 -25.61 -3.10
C SER A 346 0.16 -25.77 -3.17
N GLN A 347 0.87 -25.96 -2.06
CA GLN A 347 2.34 -26.07 -2.00
C GLN A 347 2.79 -27.53 -1.80
N PRO A 348 3.78 -28.04 -2.57
CA PRO A 348 4.33 -29.37 -2.33
C PRO A 348 5.00 -29.43 -0.95
N PRO A 349 4.91 -30.56 -0.23
CA PRO A 349 5.49 -30.68 1.11
C PRO A 349 7.00 -30.43 1.06
N PRO A 350 7.58 -29.77 2.10
CA PRO A 350 9.03 -29.62 2.17
C PRO A 350 9.69 -31.00 2.24
N PRO A 351 10.91 -31.17 1.69
CA PRO A 351 11.60 -32.44 1.71
C PRO A 351 11.78 -32.92 3.14
N SER A 352 11.31 -34.14 3.40
CA SER A 352 11.37 -34.81 4.70
C SER A 352 12.79 -34.84 5.23
N LEU A 353 13.03 -34.22 6.39
CA LEU A 353 14.25 -34.43 7.17
C LEU A 353 14.09 -35.72 8.00
N THR A 354 14.07 -36.87 7.32
CA THR A 354 14.52 -38.12 7.95
C THR A 354 16.03 -38.13 7.84
N GLY A 355 16.69 -37.44 8.76
CA GLY A 355 18.12 -37.48 8.94
C GLY A 355 18.40 -37.40 10.43
N ASP A 356 18.74 -38.56 11.03
CA ASP A 356 19.22 -38.66 12.40
C ASP A 356 20.30 -37.60 12.69
N PRO A 357 20.40 -37.09 13.94
CA PRO A 357 21.50 -36.23 14.33
C PRO A 357 22.83 -36.98 14.14
N PRO A 358 23.88 -36.34 13.59
CA PRO A 358 25.18 -36.99 13.47
C PRO A 358 25.69 -37.35 14.86
N ALA A 359 26.05 -38.63 15.04
CA ALA A 359 26.62 -39.15 16.28
C ALA A 359 27.84 -38.32 16.72
N PRO A 360 28.06 -38.15 18.04
CA PRO A 360 29.24 -37.45 18.52
C PRO A 360 30.49 -38.24 18.13
N LEU A 361 31.41 -37.56 17.43
CA LEU A 361 32.74 -38.09 17.14
C LEU A 361 33.48 -38.27 18.46
N ILE A 362 33.78 -39.52 18.82
CA ILE A 362 34.86 -39.91 19.74
C ILE A 362 36.15 -40.01 18.93
#